data_AF-A0A6G3Z2N2-F1
#
_entry.id   AF-A0A6G3Z2N2-F1
#
_cell.length_a   1.000
_cell.length_b   1.000
_cell.length_c   1.000
_cell.angle_alpha   90.00
_cell.angle_beta   90.00
_cell.angle_gamma   90.00
#
_symmetry.space_group_name_H-M   'P 1'
#
loop_
_entity.id
_entity.type
_entity.pdbx_description
1 polymer ?
#
loop_
_entity_poly.entity_id
_entity_poly.type
_entity_poly.pdbx_seq_one_letter_code
_entity_poly.pdbx_strand_id
1 'polypeptide(L)'
;MHFFGTYQESMLWLENQLKEQLKVRIIINGGDSLLAFCKENKMHIVDKIEKIRIEFALRSKATLSIGIGDNPRQAYFALKLAKASGKNRVEVFMEY
;
A
#
# COMPACT_ATOMS: atom_id res chain seq x y z
N MET A 1 9.34 25.45 -0.01
CA MET A 1 8.36 24.58 -0.69
C MET A 1 9.12 23.34 -1.19
N HIS A 2 9.04 22.21 -0.47
CA HIS A 2 9.86 21.00 -0.72
C HIS A 2 9.01 19.71 -0.82
N PHE A 3 7.69 19.85 -1.05
CA PHE A 3 6.74 18.74 -1.00
C PHE A 3 7.00 17.64 -2.05
N PHE A 4 7.30 18.02 -3.29
CA PHE A 4 7.48 17.06 -4.40
C PHE A 4 8.69 16.14 -4.23
N GLY A 5 9.84 16.67 -3.77
CA GLY A 5 11.03 15.87 -3.49
C GLY A 5 10.76 14.86 -2.37
N THR A 6 10.18 15.32 -1.27
CA THR A 6 9.85 14.47 -0.12
C THR A 6 8.83 13.37 -0.47
N TYR A 7 7.88 13.65 -1.36
CA TYR A 7 6.90 12.64 -1.77
C TYR A 7 7.51 11.53 -2.62
N GLN A 8 8.31 11.88 -3.65
CA GLN A 8 8.98 10.87 -4.49
C GLN A 8 9.96 10.02 -3.68
N GLU A 9 10.72 10.63 -2.78
CA GLU A 9 11.58 9.91 -1.84
C GLU A 9 10.79 8.96 -0.94
N SER A 10 9.61 9.40 -0.48
CA SER A 10 8.72 8.56 0.32
C SER A 10 8.14 7.39 -0.49
N MET A 11 7.86 7.56 -1.79
CA MET A 11 7.43 6.48 -2.67
C MET A 11 8.53 5.45 -2.92
N LEU A 12 9.79 5.90 -3.11
CA LEU A 12 10.95 5.01 -3.17
C LEU A 12 11.16 4.26 -1.84
N TRP A 13 11.02 4.96 -0.72
CA TRP A 13 11.06 4.35 0.60
C TRP A 13 9.96 3.29 0.78
N LEU A 14 8.72 3.59 0.38
CA LEU A 14 7.59 2.66 0.40
C LEU A 14 7.92 1.40 -0.39
N GLU A 15 8.41 1.57 -1.62
CA GLU A 15 8.79 0.46 -2.49
C GLU A 15 9.84 -0.44 -1.84
N ASN A 16 10.87 0.16 -1.23
CA ASN A 16 11.92 -0.58 -0.54
C ASN A 16 11.40 -1.33 0.68
N GLN A 17 10.56 -0.70 1.52
CA GLN A 17 9.99 -1.37 2.69
C GLN A 17 9.10 -2.55 2.33
N LEU A 18 8.30 -2.43 1.25
CA LEU A 18 7.52 -3.55 0.76
C LEU A 18 8.42 -4.69 0.28
N LYS A 19 9.54 -4.40 -0.40
CA LYS A 19 10.49 -5.43 -0.84
C LYS A 19 11.22 -6.10 0.33
N GLU A 20 11.68 -5.32 1.30
CA GLU A 20 12.50 -5.80 2.41
C GLU A 20 11.68 -6.57 3.46
N GLN A 21 10.53 -6.04 3.89
CA GLN A 21 9.77 -6.60 5.01
C GLN A 21 8.77 -7.68 4.59
N LEU A 22 8.30 -7.63 3.34
CA LEU A 22 7.20 -8.47 2.83
C LEU A 22 7.62 -9.28 1.60
N LYS A 23 8.88 -9.17 1.16
CA LYS A 23 9.45 -9.87 0.00
C LYS A 23 8.55 -9.72 -1.24
N VAL A 24 7.91 -8.55 -1.40
CA VAL A 24 6.98 -8.35 -2.52
C VAL A 24 7.73 -8.15 -3.82
N ARG A 25 7.07 -8.51 -4.91
CA ARG A 25 7.45 -8.11 -6.27
C ARG A 25 6.55 -6.96 -6.72
N ILE A 26 7.15 -5.83 -7.08
CA ILE A 26 6.41 -4.72 -7.70
C ILE A 26 6.10 -5.09 -9.15
N ILE A 27 4.82 -4.97 -9.53
CA ILE A 27 4.32 -5.24 -10.88
C ILE A 27 4.17 -3.93 -11.65
N ILE A 28 3.59 -2.91 -11.00
CA ILE A 28 3.36 -1.58 -11.59
C ILE A 28 3.78 -0.52 -10.59
N ASN A 29 4.51 0.49 -11.07
CA ASN A 29 4.76 1.74 -10.36
C ASN A 29 4.21 2.90 -11.22
N GLY A 30 3.13 3.52 -10.76
CA GLY A 30 2.42 4.62 -11.42
C GLY A 30 2.78 6.01 -10.87
N GLY A 31 3.86 6.12 -10.09
CA GLY A 31 4.29 7.37 -9.45
C GLY A 31 3.58 7.65 -8.13
N ASP A 32 2.24 7.64 -8.12
CA ASP A 32 1.41 7.83 -6.90
C ASP A 32 0.74 6.54 -6.40
N SER A 33 0.94 5.45 -7.13
CA SER A 33 0.26 4.18 -6.93
C SER A 33 1.19 3.02 -7.27
N LEU A 34 1.05 1.93 -6.52
CA LEU A 34 1.83 0.70 -6.70
C LEU A 34 0.89 -0.50 -6.80
N LEU A 35 1.21 -1.43 -7.68
CA LEU A 35 0.66 -2.79 -7.66
C LEU A 35 1.80 -3.74 -7.29
N ALA A 36 1.62 -4.50 -6.23
CA ALA A 36 2.60 -5.45 -5.73
C ALA A 36 2.01 -6.84 -5.55
N PHE A 37 2.83 -7.85 -5.75
CA PHE A 37 2.52 -9.25 -5.48
C PHE A 37 3.30 -9.73 -4.27
N CYS A 38 2.61 -10.32 -3.31
CA CYS A 38 3.19 -10.95 -2.14
C CYS A 38 2.75 -12.42 -2.08
N LYS A 39 3.67 -13.33 -1.78
CA LYS A 39 3.36 -14.76 -1.58
C LYS A 39 2.85 -15.07 -0.17
N GLU A 40 3.02 -14.15 0.78
CA GLU A 40 2.57 -14.34 2.16
C GLU A 40 1.03 -14.28 2.24
N ASN A 41 0.46 -14.97 3.23
CA ASN A 41 -0.97 -14.96 3.48
C ASN A 41 -1.45 -13.52 3.79
N LYS A 42 -2.56 -13.12 3.17
CA LYS A 42 -3.14 -11.76 3.32
C LYS A 42 -3.35 -11.34 4.78
N MET A 43 -3.74 -12.25 5.67
CA MET A 43 -3.95 -11.93 7.08
C MET A 43 -2.65 -11.70 7.85
N HIS A 44 -1.55 -12.34 7.45
CA HIS A 44 -0.25 -12.21 8.12
C HIS A 44 0.48 -10.92 7.76
N ILE A 45 0.11 -10.27 6.65
CA ILE A 45 0.79 -9.07 6.16
C ILE A 45 0.11 -7.77 6.57
N VAL A 46 -1.16 -7.81 7.02
CA VAL A 46 -1.95 -6.61 7.35
C VAL A 46 -1.23 -5.73 8.36
N ASP A 47 -0.77 -6.30 9.48
CA ASP A 47 -0.12 -5.53 10.55
C ASP A 47 1.18 -4.86 10.09
N LYS A 48 1.95 -5.53 9.23
CA LYS A 48 3.18 -4.98 8.65
C LYS A 48 2.84 -3.84 7.68
N ILE A 49 1.83 -4.02 6.83
CA ILE A 49 1.38 -3.01 5.88
C ILE A 49 0.82 -1.79 6.61
N GLU A 50 0.06 -1.97 7.69
CA GLU A 50 -0.45 -0.86 8.52
C GLU A 50 0.69 -0.05 9.14
N LYS A 51 1.75 -0.70 9.64
CA LYS A 51 2.95 0.00 10.14
C LYS A 51 3.63 0.82 9.03
N ILE A 52 3.84 0.23 7.85
CA ILE A 52 4.41 0.92 6.69
C ILE A 52 3.53 2.12 6.28
N ARG A 53 2.19 1.96 6.30
CA ARG A 53 1.24 3.03 5.98
C ARG A 53 1.37 4.23 6.92
N ILE A 54 1.45 3.98 8.22
CA ILE A 54 1.59 5.02 9.24
C ILE A 54 2.93 5.75 9.06
N GLU A 55 4.02 5.02 8.88
CA GLU A 55 5.35 5.63 8.70
C GLU A 55 5.45 6.42 7.39
N PHE A 56 4.85 5.93 6.30
CA PHE A 56 4.74 6.70 5.05
C PHE A 56 4.08 8.06 5.29
N ALA A 57 3.00 8.10 6.08
CA ALA A 57 2.28 9.33 6.35
C ALA A 57 3.10 10.34 7.16
N LEU A 58 3.90 9.85 8.11
CA LEU A 58 4.81 10.70 8.89
C LEU A 58 5.89 11.34 8.00
N ARG A 59 6.42 10.57 7.03
CA ARG A 59 7.47 10.98 6.09
C ARG A 59 6.96 11.94 5.01
N SER A 60 5.90 11.54 4.32
CA SER A 60 5.41 12.23 3.12
C SER A 60 4.43 13.36 3.40
N LYS A 61 3.83 13.40 4.60
CA LYS A 61 2.63 14.19 4.92
C LYS A 61 1.41 13.86 4.04
N ALA A 62 1.44 12.74 3.33
CA ALA A 62 0.36 12.19 2.52
C ALA A 62 -0.14 10.87 3.10
N THR A 63 -1.34 10.44 2.72
CA THR A 63 -1.93 9.18 3.23
C THR A 63 -1.97 8.12 2.15
N LEU A 64 -1.88 6.85 2.55
CA LEU A 64 -2.02 5.70 1.67
C LEU A 64 -3.34 5.00 1.95
N SER A 65 -4.07 4.65 0.89
CA SER A 65 -5.15 3.68 0.94
C SER A 65 -4.68 2.42 0.22
N ILE A 66 -4.84 1.26 0.84
CA ILE A 66 -4.25 0.00 0.37
C ILE A 66 -5.36 -1.05 0.32
N GLY A 67 -5.44 -1.76 -0.80
CA GLY A 67 -6.33 -2.90 -0.97
C GLY A 67 -5.53 -4.19 -1.12
N ILE A 68 -5.91 -5.24 -0.39
CA ILE A 68 -5.27 -6.55 -0.43
C ILE A 68 -6.28 -7.58 -0.93
N GLY A 69 -5.89 -8.44 -1.84
CA GLY A 69 -6.72 -9.54 -2.35
C GLY A 69 -5.88 -10.60 -3.02
N ASP A 70 -6.49 -11.75 -3.33
CA ASP A 70 -5.77 -12.92 -3.86
C ASP A 70 -5.44 -12.78 -5.36
N ASN A 71 -6.03 -11.77 -6.01
CA ASN A 71 -5.72 -11.38 -7.38
C ASN A 71 -5.85 -9.86 -7.58
N PRO A 72 -5.34 -9.29 -8.69
CA PRO A 72 -5.36 -7.83 -8.92
C PRO A 72 -6.77 -7.22 -8.90
N ARG A 73 -7.79 -7.96 -9.36
CA ARG A 73 -9.18 -7.49 -9.35
C ARG A 73 -9.70 -7.33 -7.92
N GLN A 74 -9.49 -8.33 -7.07
CA GLN A 74 -9.88 -8.27 -5.67
C GLN A 74 -9.13 -7.17 -4.89
N ALA A 75 -7.82 -7.06 -5.10
CA ALA A 75 -7.03 -5.98 -4.49
C ALA A 75 -7.53 -4.59 -4.92
N TYR A 76 -7.92 -4.43 -6.19
CA TYR A 76 -8.52 -3.21 -6.70
C TYR A 76 -9.88 -2.90 -6.05
N PHE A 77 -10.75 -3.90 -5.90
CA PHE A 77 -12.03 -3.71 -5.23
C PHE A 77 -11.87 -3.34 -3.75
N ALA A 78 -10.97 -4.01 -3.03
CA ALA A 78 -10.62 -3.65 -1.66
C ALA A 78 -10.08 -2.22 -1.58
N LEU A 79 -9.23 -1.80 -2.52
CA LEU A 79 -8.73 -0.43 -2.59
C LEU A 79 -9.86 0.59 -2.84
N LYS A 80 -10.84 0.26 -3.69
CA LYS A 80 -12.01 1.11 -3.91
C LYS A 80 -12.86 1.24 -2.65
N LEU A 81 -13.07 0.15 -1.94
CA LEU A 81 -13.74 0.15 -0.64
C LEU A 81 -12.97 1.03 0.36
N ALA A 82 -11.65 0.87 0.48
CA ALA A 82 -10.81 1.68 1.35
C ALA A 82 -10.98 3.18 1.08
N LYS A 83 -11.04 3.56 -0.20
CA LYS A 83 -11.22 4.95 -0.63
C LYS A 83 -12.64 5.47 -0.39
N ALA A 84 -13.67 4.63 -0.55
CA ALA A 84 -15.06 4.99 -0.30
C ALA A 84 -15.37 5.12 1.20
N SER A 85 -14.78 4.26 2.03
CA SER A 85 -15.04 4.16 3.47
C SER A 85 -14.28 5.17 4.33
N GLY A 86 -13.55 6.12 3.73
CA GLY A 86 -12.87 7.20 4.46
C GLY A 86 -11.38 7.42 4.10
N LYS A 87 -10.79 6.58 3.24
CA LYS A 87 -9.35 6.59 2.87
C LYS A 87 -8.44 6.28 4.06
N ASN A 88 -7.13 6.36 3.81
CA ASN A 88 -6.06 6.23 4.81
C ASN A 88 -6.12 4.94 5.65
N ARG A 89 -6.36 3.80 4.99
CA ARG A 89 -6.54 2.50 5.65
C ARG A 89 -6.11 1.35 4.75
N VAL A 90 -5.90 0.19 5.36
CA VAL A 90 -5.80 -1.09 4.67
C VAL A 90 -7.18 -1.76 4.67
N GLU A 91 -7.62 -2.23 3.51
CA GLU A 91 -8.80 -3.09 3.38
C GLU A 91 -8.38 -4.42 2.75
N VAL A 92 -8.91 -5.51 3.30
CA VAL A 92 -8.71 -6.86 2.77
C VAL A 92 -9.99 -7.31 2.08
N PHE A 93 -9.86 -7.82 0.86
CA PHE A 93 -10.99 -8.40 0.15
C PHE A 93 -11.49 -9.66 0.86
N MET A 94 -12.77 -9.64 1.22
CA MET A 94 -13.51 -10.76 1.80
C MET A 94 -14.61 -11.16 0.83
N GLU A 95 -14.68 -12.45 0.50
CA GLU A 95 -15.85 -13.01 -0.18
C GLU A 95 -16.98 -13.17 0.84
N TYR A 96 -18.18 -12.72 0.47
CA TYR A 96 -19.40 -12.92 1.23
C TYR A 96 -20.14 -14.17 0.73
#